data_AF-A0A972XRZ2-F1
#
_entry.id   AF-A0A972XRZ2-F1
#
_cell.length_a   1.000
_cell.length_b   1.000
_cell.length_c   1.000
_cell.angle_alpha   90.00
_cell.angle_beta   90.00
_cell.angle_gamma   90.00
#
_symmetry.space_group_name_H-M   'P 1'
#
loop_
_entity.id
_entity.type
_entity.pdbx_description
1 polymer ?
#
loop_
_entity_poly.entity_id
_entity_poly.type
_entity_poly.pdbx_seq_one_letter_code
_entity_poly.pdbx_strand_id
1 'polypeptide(L)'
;MPPLLPALNFAPELLLRAQGIKVAFFDVDGVLTDGGLYFSEYGQQHITEKTGQLYAAGETLKRFSTLDGHGLKLLQKIGITPV
;
A
#
# COMPACT_ATOMS: atom_id res chain seq x y z
N MET A 1 -18.12 -30.55 -12.02
CA MET A 1 -17.44 -29.60 -11.11
C MET A 1 -18.48 -28.62 -10.59
N PRO A 2 -18.53 -28.33 -9.28
CA PRO A 2 -19.39 -27.26 -8.77
C PRO A 2 -18.95 -25.89 -9.34
N PRO A 3 -19.87 -24.93 -9.49
CA PRO A 3 -19.53 -23.59 -9.95
C PRO A 3 -18.62 -22.90 -8.93
N LEU A 4 -17.63 -22.15 -9.43
CA LEU A 4 -16.81 -21.29 -8.59
C LEU A 4 -17.65 -20.10 -8.15
N LEU A 5 -17.84 -19.97 -6.84
CA LEU A 5 -18.47 -18.80 -6.24
C LEU A 5 -17.37 -17.79 -5.86
N PRO A 6 -17.60 -16.48 -6.05
CA PRO A 6 -16.69 -15.46 -5.53
C PRO A 6 -16.51 -15.62 -4.02
N ALA A 7 -15.25 -15.56 -3.56
CA ALA A 7 -14.94 -15.58 -2.12
C ALA A 7 -15.48 -14.33 -1.40
N LEU A 8 -15.59 -13.20 -2.11
CA LEU A 8 -16.13 -11.95 -1.61
C LEU A 8 -17.50 -11.68 -2.26
N ASN A 9 -18.48 -11.32 -1.43
CA ASN A 9 -19.82 -10.94 -1.84
C ASN A 9 -20.11 -9.52 -1.35
N PHE A 10 -20.39 -8.62 -2.27
CA PHE A 10 -20.71 -7.22 -1.98
C PHE A 10 -22.20 -6.94 -2.25
N ALA A 11 -22.77 -5.99 -1.52
CA ALA A 11 -24.15 -5.55 -1.75
C ALA A 11 -24.32 -5.06 -3.21
N PRO A 12 -25.42 -5.41 -3.90
CA PRO A 12 -25.64 -5.00 -5.30
C PRO A 12 -25.52 -3.49 -5.51
N GLU A 13 -25.99 -2.68 -4.56
CA GLU A 13 -25.95 -1.22 -4.62
C GLU A 13 -24.51 -0.68 -4.59
N LEU A 14 -23.58 -1.39 -3.97
CA LEU A 14 -22.15 -1.04 -3.97
C LEU A 14 -21.52 -1.38 -5.32
N LEU A 15 -21.85 -2.54 -5.89
CA LEU A 15 -21.35 -2.96 -7.20
C LEU A 15 -21.83 -2.01 -8.30
N LEU A 16 -23.09 -1.55 -8.23
CA LEU A 16 -23.63 -0.54 -9.13
C LEU A 16 -22.87 0.78 -9.03
N ARG A 17 -22.54 1.25 -7.82
CA ARG A 17 -21.73 2.47 -7.63
C ARG A 17 -20.30 2.31 -8.14
N ALA A 18 -19.74 1.10 -8.09
CA ALA A 18 -18.41 0.82 -8.60
C ALA A 18 -18.35 0.79 -10.14
N GLN A 19 -19.49 0.73 -10.83
CA GLN A 19 -19.52 0.74 -12.28
C GLN A 19 -18.91 2.03 -12.84
N GLY A 20 -18.08 1.89 -13.87
CA GLY A 20 -17.48 3.02 -14.56
C GLY A 20 -16.28 3.66 -13.87
N ILE A 21 -15.86 3.18 -12.69
CA ILE A 21 -14.60 3.61 -12.07
C ILE A 21 -13.44 3.35 -13.02
N LYS A 22 -12.60 4.38 -13.23
CA LYS A 22 -11.39 4.31 -14.07
C LYS A 22 -10.11 4.64 -13.30
N VAL A 23 -10.23 5.25 -12.13
CA VAL A 23 -9.09 5.65 -11.30
C VAL A 23 -9.41 5.32 -9.84
N ALA A 24 -8.43 4.80 -9.10
CA ALA A 24 -8.52 4.54 -7.68
C ALA A 24 -7.32 5.17 -6.97
N PHE A 25 -7.56 6.07 -6.03
CA PHE A 25 -6.52 6.70 -5.22
C PHE A 25 -6.40 5.98 -3.89
N PHE A 26 -5.16 5.70 -3.47
CA PHE A 26 -4.88 5.07 -2.19
C PHE A 26 -4.00 5.97 -1.34
N ASP A 27 -4.41 6.21 -0.09
CA ASP A 27 -3.47 6.69 0.92
C ASP A 27 -2.48 5.55 1.27
N VAL A 28 -1.40 5.88 1.97
CA VAL A 28 -0.37 4.91 2.36
C VAL A 28 -0.56 4.47 3.81
N ASP A 29 -0.52 5.41 4.74
CA ASP A 29 -0.47 5.10 6.16
C ASP A 29 -1.88 4.82 6.70
N GLY A 30 -2.12 3.57 7.09
CA GLY A 30 -3.45 3.09 7.51
C GLY A 30 -4.36 2.62 6.37
N VAL A 31 -3.90 2.67 5.12
CA VAL A 31 -4.61 2.12 3.95
C VAL A 31 -3.82 1.00 3.28
N LEU A 32 -2.68 1.31 2.66
CA LEU A 32 -1.79 0.29 2.08
C LEU A 32 -0.82 -0.33 3.10
N THR A 33 -0.75 0.26 4.28
CA THR A 33 0.01 -0.21 5.44
C THR A 33 -0.93 -0.25 6.65
N ASP A 34 -0.48 -0.87 7.74
CA ASP A 34 -1.18 -0.84 9.03
C ASP A 34 -1.04 0.50 9.78
N GLY A 35 -0.41 1.51 9.16
CA GLY A 35 -0.11 2.81 9.76
C GLY A 35 1.11 2.77 10.70
N GLY A 36 1.77 1.62 10.84
CA GLY A 36 2.99 1.47 11.62
C GLY A 36 4.20 2.07 10.91
N LEU A 37 5.06 2.72 11.70
CA LEU A 37 6.38 3.18 11.27
C LEU A 37 7.45 2.39 12.02
N TYR A 38 8.32 1.70 11.29
CA TYR A 38 9.47 0.99 11.85
C TYR A 38 10.70 1.88 11.73
N PHE A 39 11.37 2.11 12.85
CA PHE A 39 12.60 2.91 12.89
C PHE A 39 13.81 2.00 13.14
N SER A 40 14.89 2.17 12.37
CA SER A 40 16.17 1.55 12.69
C SER A 40 16.93 2.35 13.76
N GLU A 41 17.55 1.66 14.71
CA GLU A 41 18.45 2.29 15.69
C GLU A 41 19.81 2.67 15.09
N TYR A 42 20.16 2.03 13.96
CA TYR A 42 21.32 2.38 13.14
C TYR A 42 20.84 3.27 11.99
N GLY A 43 20.99 4.59 12.15
CA GLY A 43 20.99 5.48 10.98
C GLY A 43 22.14 5.12 10.06
N GLN A 44 21.98 5.30 8.75
CA GLN A 44 23.13 5.31 7.86
C GLN A 44 24.12 6.33 8.42
N GLN A 45 25.33 5.88 8.77
CA GLN A 45 26.43 6.80 9.04
C GLN A 45 26.82 7.46 7.72
N HIS A 46 26.04 8.45 7.29
CA HIS A 46 26.55 9.44 6.37
C HIS A 46 27.57 10.26 7.16
N ILE A 47 28.84 9.84 7.08
CA ILE A 47 29.98 10.63 7.54
C ILE A 47 30.02 11.85 6.63
N THR A 48 29.27 12.89 6.98
CA THR A 48 29.56 14.23 6.51
C THR A 48 30.47 14.83 7.56
N GLU A 49 31.76 14.91 7.21
CA GLU A 49 32.73 15.67 7.97
C GLU A 49 32.25 17.11 8.10
N LYS A 50 31.56 17.43 9.20
CA LYS A 50 31.41 18.76 9.86
C LYS A 50 30.12 18.79 10.66
N THR A 51 30.22 18.40 11.93
CA THR A 51 29.51 18.86 13.15
C THR A 51 29.27 17.65 14.06
N GLY A 52 29.72 17.75 15.31
CA GLY A 52 29.65 16.70 16.32
C GLY A 52 28.24 16.49 16.88
N GLN A 53 27.23 16.38 16.03
CA GLN A 53 25.85 16.05 16.41
C GLN A 53 25.45 14.72 15.79
N LEU A 54 25.25 13.72 16.65
CA LEU A 54 24.80 12.40 16.26
C LEU A 54 23.30 12.45 15.96
N TYR A 55 22.92 12.67 14.71
CA TYR A 55 21.55 12.46 14.25
C TYR A 55 21.36 10.96 13.99
N ALA A 56 20.84 10.24 14.98
CA ALA A 56 20.33 8.88 14.78
C ALA A 56 18.97 8.96 14.06
N ALA A 57 18.97 9.39 12.81
CA ALA A 57 17.78 9.26 11.96
C ALA A 57 17.91 7.93 11.21
N GLY A 58 17.36 6.88 11.81
CA GLY A 58 17.20 5.57 11.20
C GLY A 58 16.41 5.61 9.90
N GLU A 59 16.68 4.66 9.01
CA GLU A 59 15.80 4.40 7.88
C GLU A 59 14.40 4.04 8.42
N THR A 60 13.36 4.71 7.92
CA THR A 60 11.97 4.36 8.25
C THR A 60 11.47 3.32 7.26
N LEU A 61 11.16 2.12 7.75
CA LEU A 61 10.58 1.05 6.93
C LEU A 61 9.05 1.05 7.05
N LYS A 62 8.38 0.74 5.94
CA LYS A 62 6.92 0.53 5.85
C LYS A 62 6.64 -0.87 5.34
N ARG A 63 5.62 -1.53 5.92
CA ARG A 63 5.21 -2.89 5.53
C ARG A 63 3.94 -2.84 4.70
N PHE A 64 3.98 -3.47 3.52
CA PHE A 64 2.84 -3.56 2.60
C PHE A 64 2.33 -5.00 2.52
N SER A 65 1.06 -5.15 2.11
CA SER A 65 0.42 -6.45 1.85
C SER A 65 0.67 -6.93 0.42
N THR A 66 1.14 -8.17 0.26
CA THR A 66 1.28 -8.80 -1.05
C THR A 66 -0.08 -8.99 -1.75
N LEU A 67 -1.16 -9.20 -0.98
CA LEU A 67 -2.50 -9.36 -1.52
C LEU A 67 -2.99 -8.05 -2.17
N ASP A 68 -2.69 -6.92 -1.54
CA ASP A 68 -3.02 -5.59 -2.06
C ASP A 68 -2.20 -5.31 -3.32
N GLY A 69 -0.91 -5.66 -3.31
CA GLY A 69 -0.06 -5.60 -4.50
C GLY A 69 -0.65 -6.39 -5.68
N HIS A 70 -1.22 -7.57 -5.42
CA HIS A 70 -1.93 -8.34 -6.45
C HIS A 70 -3.21 -7.64 -6.90
N GLY A 71 -4.00 -7.09 -5.98
CA GLY A 71 -5.21 -6.32 -6.27
C GLY A 71 -4.95 -5.13 -7.18
N LEU A 72 -3.89 -4.35 -6.92
CA LEU A 72 -3.48 -3.23 -7.77
C LEU A 72 -3.14 -3.69 -9.20
N LYS A 73 -2.48 -4.85 -9.35
CA LYS A 73 -2.22 -5.44 -10.67
C LYS A 73 -3.50 -5.87 -11.36
N LEU A 74 -4.49 -6.40 -10.63
CA LEU A 74 -5.79 -6.77 -11.20
C LEU A 74 -6.56 -5.54 -11.68
N LEU A 75 -6.56 -4.43 -10.91
CA LEU A 75 -7.15 -3.15 -11.33
C LEU A 75 -6.53 -2.66 -12.64
N GLN A 76 -5.19 -2.65 -12.73
CA GLN A 76 -4.48 -2.27 -13.95
C GLN A 76 -4.88 -3.12 -15.15
N LYS A 77 -5.00 -4.45 -14.97
CA LYS A 77 -5.39 -5.39 -16.05
C LYS A 77 -6.79 -5.11 -16.63
N ILE A 78 -7.70 -4.55 -15.84
CA ILE A 78 -9.06 -4.21 -16.29
C ILE A 78 -9.20 -2.72 -16.66
N GLY A 79 -8.09 -1.98 -16.77
CA GLY A 79 -8.09 -0.59 -17.19
C GLY A 79 -8.54 0.40 -16.11
N ILE A 80 -8.39 0.05 -14.84
CA ILE A 80 -8.50 0.98 -13.71
C ILE A 80 -7.08 1.39 -13.32
N THR A 81 -6.80 2.69 -13.32
CA THR A 81 -5.50 3.25 -12.92
C THR A 81 -5.45 3.41 -11.40
N PRO A 82 -4.65 2.62 -10.67
CA PRO A 82 -4.31 2.94 -9.30
C PRO A 82 -3.33 4.12 -9.27
N VAL A 83 -3.57 5.08 -8.37
CA VAL A 83 -2.74 6.27 -8.14
C VAL A 83 -2.30 6.31 -6.68
#